data_AF-A0A540K4R8-F1
#
_entry.id   AF-A0A540K4R8-F1
#
_cell.length_a   1.000
_cell.length_b   1.000
_cell.length_c   1.000
_cell.angle_alpha   90.00
_cell.angle_beta   90.00
_cell.angle_gamma   90.00
#
_symmetry.space_group_name_H-M   'P 1'
#
loop_
_entity.id
_entity.type
_entity.pdbx_description
1 polymer ?
#
loop_
_entity_poly.entity_id
_entity_poly.type
_entity_poly.pdbx_seq_one_letter_code
_entity_poly.pdbx_strand_id
1 'polypeptide(L)' 'MADLAGTRVITEDELDSTTLGSAIEEILGDESKMAEMSERALKAANSNASTEIVQRVLSLVNLSTTKEK' A
#
# COMPACT_ATOMS: atom_id res chain seq x y z
N MET A 1 8.29 -26.58 -8.00
CA MET A 1 8.07 -25.29 -7.31
C MET A 1 8.32 -24.19 -8.32
N ALA A 2 7.33 -23.33 -8.54
CA ALA A 2 7.41 -22.24 -9.51
C ALA A 2 8.22 -21.09 -8.89
N ASP A 3 9.52 -21.08 -9.17
CA ASP A 3 10.35 -19.88 -9.04
C ASP A 3 9.88 -18.88 -10.09
N LEU A 4 8.95 -18.00 -9.70
CA LEU A 4 8.56 -16.88 -10.53
C LEU A 4 9.60 -15.79 -10.31
N ALA A 5 10.65 -15.82 -11.13
CA ALA A 5 11.62 -14.73 -11.29
C ALA A 5 12.22 -14.21 -9.97
N GLY A 6 12.83 -15.08 -9.16
CA GLY A 6 13.59 -14.66 -7.97
C GLY A 6 12.71 -14.25 -6.80
N THR A 7 11.41 -14.60 -6.83
CA THR A 7 10.50 -14.38 -5.70
C THR A 7 10.17 -15.71 -5.03
N ARG A 8 10.30 -15.73 -3.70
CA ARG A 8 9.90 -16.87 -2.89
C ARG A 8 8.37 -16.86 -2.75
N VAL A 9 7.71 -17.90 -3.27
CA VAL A 9 6.28 -18.14 -3.05
C VAL A 9 6.14 -19.01 -1.80
N ILE A 10 5.42 -18.52 -0.79
CA ILE A 10 5.03 -19.31 0.38
C ILE A 10 3.66 -19.92 0.09
N THR A 11 3.59 -21.24 0.06
CA THR A 11 2.34 -21.96 -0.17
C THR A 11 1.51 -22.06 1.11
N GLU A 12 0.22 -22.39 0.99
CA GLU A 12 -0.69 -22.45 2.15
C GLU A 12 -0.24 -23.49 3.19
N ASP A 13 0.29 -24.62 2.74
CA ASP A 13 0.82 -25.68 3.61
C ASP A 13 2.15 -25.31 4.28
N GLU A 14 2.90 -24.36 3.71
CA GLU A 14 4.13 -23.80 4.30
C GLU A 14 3.86 -22.58 5.20
N LEU A 15 2.64 -22.03 5.19
CA LEU A 15 2.30 -20.80 5.90
C LEU A 15 1.93 -21.08 7.36
N ASP A 16 2.96 -21.29 8.19
CA ASP A 16 2.83 -21.20 9.65
C ASP A 16 3.33 -19.84 10.18
N SER A 17 3.06 -19.56 11.47
CA SER A 17 3.44 -18.30 12.11
C SER A 17 4.95 -18.06 12.10
N THR A 18 5.75 -19.12 12.17
CA THR A 18 7.21 -19.03 12.16
C THR A 18 7.71 -18.68 10.77
N THR A 19 7.20 -19.37 9.75
CA THR A 19 7.52 -19.13 8.34
C THR A 19 7.11 -17.72 7.91
N LEU A 20 5.94 -17.25 8.33
CA LEU A 20 5.50 -15.88 8.10
C LEU A 20 6.43 -14.86 8.79
N GLY A 21 6.75 -15.09 10.07
CA GLY A 21 7.64 -14.21 10.83
C GLY A 21 9.02 -14.08 10.18
N SER A 22 9.65 -15.20 9.84
CA SER A 22 10.96 -15.21 9.19
C SER A 22 10.93 -14.56 7.80
N ALA A 23 9.86 -14.72 7.03
CA ALA A 23 9.74 -14.05 5.73
C ALA A 23 9.64 -12.52 5.87
N ILE A 24 8.92 -12.04 6.89
CA ILE A 24 8.84 -10.60 7.19
C ILE A 24 10.21 -10.07 7.61
N GLU A 25 10.90 -10.76 8.51
CA GLU A 25 12.25 -10.38 8.96
C GLU A 25 13.25 -10.34 7.81
N GLU A 26 13.20 -11.30 6.89
CA GLU A 26 14.04 -11.32 5.69
C GLU A 26 13.80 -10.09 4.81
N ILE A 27 12.53 -9.71 4.58
CA ILE A 27 12.19 -8.53 3.78
C ILE A 27 12.63 -7.24 4.48
N LEU A 28 12.38 -7.12 5.79
CA LEU A 28 12.75 -5.93 6.56
C LEU A 28 14.26 -5.77 6.70
N GLY A 29 15.02 -6.88 6.71
CA GLY A 29 16.48 -6.89 6.77
C GLY A 29 17.16 -6.63 5.41
N ASP A 30 16.42 -6.70 4.30
CA ASP A 30 16.94 -6.45 2.96
C ASP A 30 16.60 -5.02 2.50
N GLU A 31 17.58 -4.11 2.66
CA GLU A 31 17.44 -2.70 2.29
C GLU A 31 17.06 -2.50 0.82
N SER A 32 17.49 -3.39 -0.09
CA SER A 32 17.19 -3.27 -1.52
C SER A 32 15.72 -3.60 -1.78
N LYS A 33 15.19 -4.67 -1.18
CA LYS A 33 13.76 -5.02 -1.25
C LYS A 33 12.90 -3.92 -0.61
N MET A 34 13.34 -3.35 0.50
CA MET A 34 12.65 -2.23 1.16
C MET A 34 12.61 -0.97 0.28
N ALA A 35 13.71 -0.63 -0.38
CA ALA A 35 13.77 0.51 -1.30
C ALA A 35 12.83 0.30 -2.50
N GLU A 36 12.83 -0.89 -3.08
CA GLU A 36 11.93 -1.23 -4.20
C GLU A 36 10.45 -1.16 -3.77
N MET A 37 10.10 -1.72 -2.61
CA MET A 37 8.75 -1.65 -2.06
C MET A 37 8.31 -0.19 -1.83
N SER A 38 9.20 0.64 -1.29
CA SER A 38 8.95 2.07 -1.07
C SER A 38 8.70 2.81 -2.39
N GLU A 39 9.51 2.54 -3.42
CA GLU A 39 9.33 3.14 -4.74
C GLU A 39 7.98 2.74 -5.37
N ARG A 40 7.62 1.45 -5.29
CA ARG A 40 6.32 0.95 -5.77
C ARG A 40 5.16 1.60 -5.02
N ALA A 41 5.26 1.72 -3.69
CA ALA A 41 4.26 2.40 -2.87
C ALA A 41 4.12 3.88 -3.26
N LEU A 42 5.24 4.58 -3.47
CA LEU A 42 5.25 5.97 -3.90
C LEU A 42 4.61 6.16 -5.29
N LYS A 43 4.90 5.26 -6.24
CA LYS A 43 4.29 5.27 -7.58
C LYS A 43 2.79 5.00 -7.55
N ALA A 44 2.32 4.15 -6.64
CA ALA A 44 0.90 3.84 -6.47
C ALA A 44 0.14 4.92 -5.67
N ALA A 45 0.85 5.75 -4.90
CA ALA A 45 0.23 6.80 -4.10
C ALA A 45 -0.42 7.86 -5.00
N ASN A 46 -1.65 8.28 -4.65
CA ASN A 46 -2.27 9.44 -5.28
C ASN A 46 -1.67 10.73 -4.68
N SER A 47 -0.74 11.34 -5.41
CA SER A 47 -0.09 12.60 -5.01
C SER A 47 -1.07 13.77 -4.86
N ASN A 48 -2.25 13.69 -5.49
CA ASN A 48 -3.29 14.71 -5.43
C ASN A 48 -4.35 14.42 -4.37
N ALA A 49 -4.22 13.34 -3.58
CA ALA A 49 -5.24 12.93 -2.62
C ALA A 49 -5.66 14.07 -1.67
N SER A 50 -4.69 14.87 -1.19
CA SER A 50 -4.98 16.02 -0.34
C SER A 50 -5.86 17.06 -1.05
N THR A 51 -5.51 17.42 -2.29
CA THR A 51 -6.29 18.36 -3.10
C THR A 51 -7.70 17.85 -3.38
N GLU A 52 -7.84 16.57 -3.72
CA GLU A 52 -9.15 15.94 -3.95
C GLU A 52 -10.02 15.96 -2.69
N ILE A 53 -9.43 15.69 -1.52
CA ILE A 53 -10.14 15.79 -0.22
C ILE A 53 -10.62 17.22 0.00
N VAL A 54 -9.76 18.23 -0.17
CA VAL A 54 -10.14 19.64 0.01
C VAL A 54 -11.27 20.03 -0.95
N GLN A 55 -11.14 19.68 -2.23
CA GLN A 55 -12.18 19.95 -3.22
C GLN A 55 -13.50 19.29 -2.83
N ARG A 56 -13.47 18.04 -2.37
CA ARG A 56 -14.67 17.31 -1.94
C ARG A 56 -15.33 17.98 -0.74
N VAL A 57 -14.56 18.40 0.26
CA VAL A 57 -15.04 19.12 1.43
C VAL A 57 -15.70 20.43 1.02
N LEU A 58 -15.05 21.23 0.17
CA LEU A 58 -15.61 22.49 -0.33
C LEU A 58 -16.93 22.29 -1.08
N SER A 59 -17.00 21.28 -1.96
CA SER A 59 -18.25 20.94 -2.64
C SER A 59 -19.37 20.56 -1.66
N LEU A 60 -19.06 19.83 -0.59
CA LEU A 60 -20.04 19.47 0.45
C LEU A 60 -20.54 20.69 1.21
N VAL A 61 -19.64 21.59 1.61
CA VAL A 61 -20.00 22.84 2.30
C VAL A 61 -20.92 23.70 1.42
N ASN A 62 -20.55 23.89 0.16
CA ASN A 62 -21.36 24.68 -0.78
C ASN A 62 -22.74 24.06 -1.07
N LEU A 63 -22.81 22.72 -1.12
CA LEU A 63 -24.09 22.02 -1.26
C LEU A 63 -25.00 22.24 -0.04
N SER A 64 -24.43 22.23 1.17
CA SER A 64 -25.18 22.45 2.41
C SER A 64 -25.73 23.87 2.49
N THR A 65 -24.93 24.89 2.15
CA THR A 65 -25.35 26.30 2.21
C THR A 65 -26.38 26.68 1.13
N THR A 66 -26.40 25.95 0.01
CA THR A 66 -27.39 26.16 -1.07
C THR A 66 -28.78 25.60 -0.70
N LYS A 67 -28.87 24.63 0.21
CA LYS A 67 -30.13 24.04 0.67
C LYS A 67 -30.84 24.87 1.75
N GLU A 68 -30.17 25.86 2.33
CA GLU A 68 -30.71 26.74 3.38
C GLU A 68 -31.28 28.07 2.84
N LYS A 69 -31.29 28.27 1.51
CA LYS A 69 -31.96 29.39 0.83
C LYS A 69 -33.22 28.93 0.10
#